data_AF-A0A9P3IBV1-F1
#
_entry.id   AF-A0A9P3IBV1-F1
#
_cell.length_a   1.000
_cell.length_b   1.000
_cell.length_c   1.000
_cell.angle_alpha   90.00
_cell.angle_beta   90.00
_cell.angle_gamma   90.00
#
_symmetry.space_group_name_H-M   'P 1'
#
loop_
_entity.id
_entity.type
_entity.pdbx_description
1 polymer ?
#
loop_
_entity_poly.entity_id
_entity_poly.type
_entity_poly.pdbx_seq_one_letter_code
_entity_poly.pdbx_strand_id
1 'polypeptide(L)' 'ERQIKDAKVRIFVRRGGPNYLKGLDMMRELGTELGIPIQVYGPEASMTCICKEAIDYVASAAA' A
#
# COMPACT_ATOMS: atom_id res chain seq x y z
N GLU A 1 -14.19 -4.36 -8.57
CA GLU A 1 -14.03 -4.30 -7.10
C GLU A 1 -13.97 -5.67 -6.44
N ARG A 2 -15.01 -6.51 -6.60
CA ARG A 2 -15.16 -7.80 -5.91
C ARG A 2 -13.95 -8.74 -6.06
N GLN A 3 -13.41 -8.86 -7.28
CA GLN A 3 -12.26 -9.71 -7.58
C GLN A 3 -11.00 -9.37 -6.76
N ILE A 4 -10.74 -8.09 -6.48
CA ILE A 4 -9.55 -7.67 -5.72
C ILE A 4 -9.74 -7.95 -4.23
N LYS A 5 -10.96 -7.71 -3.72
CA LYS A 5 -11.32 -8.03 -2.32
C LYS A 5 -11.25 -9.53 -2.06
N ASP A 6 -11.80 -10.33 -2.98
CA ASP A 6 -11.82 -11.80 -2.89
C ASP A 6 -10.41 -12.40 -2.96
N ALA A 7 -9.51 -11.77 -3.72
CA ALA A 7 -8.10 -12.16 -3.81
C ALA A 7 -7.26 -11.80 -2.58
N LYS A 8 -7.85 -11.17 -1.55
CA LYS A 8 -7.17 -10.76 -0.30
C LYS A 8 -5.89 -9.96 -0.54
N VAL A 9 -5.93 -9.07 -1.53
CA VAL A 9 -4.77 -8.25 -1.90
C VAL A 9 -4.45 -7.25 -0.79
N ARG A 10 -3.16 -7.06 -0.50
CA ARG A 10 -2.62 -5.97 0.32
C ARG A 10 -1.69 -5.12 -0.54
N ILE A 11 -1.83 -3.80 -0.44
CA ILE A 11 -1.12 -2.85 -1.30
C ILE A 11 -0.15 -2.02 -0.44
N PHE A 12 1.09 -1.87 -0.91
CA PHE A 12 2.11 -1.03 -0.29
C PHE A 12 2.54 0.02 -1.30
N VAL A 13 2.45 1.30 -0.93
CA VAL A 13 2.73 2.44 -1.81
C VAL A 13 3.85 3.26 -1.18
N ARG A 14 4.90 3.55 -1.95
CA ARG A 14 5.89 4.58 -1.60
C ARG A 14 6.06 5.54 -2.76
N ARG A 15 5.85 6.83 -2.53
CA ARG A 15 6.08 7.83 -3.59
C ARG A 15 6.60 9.16 -3.05
N GLY A 16 7.49 9.77 -3.84
CA GLY A 16 7.87 11.18 -3.73
C GLY A 16 7.76 11.88 -5.09
N GLY A 17 8.03 13.18 -5.11
CA GLY A 17 8.00 14.01 -6.32
C GLY A 17 6.89 15.07 -6.30
N PRO A 18 6.68 15.81 -7.40
CA PRO A 18 5.67 16.86 -7.46
C PRO A 18 4.28 16.33 -7.09
N ASN A 19 3.56 17.07 -6.24
CA ASN A 19 2.19 16.75 -5.78
C ASN A 19 2.01 15.40 -5.06
N TYR A 20 3.10 14.81 -4.55
CA TYR A 20 3.02 13.49 -3.92
C TYR A 20 2.07 13.45 -2.73
N LEU A 21 2.02 14.52 -1.91
CA LEU A 21 1.14 14.59 -0.73
C LEU A 21 -0.32 14.32 -1.09
N LYS A 22 -0.87 15.06 -2.06
CA LYS A 22 -2.23 14.86 -2.56
C LYS A 22 -2.44 13.44 -3.10
N GLY A 23 -1.48 12.92 -3.85
CA GLY A 23 -1.55 11.55 -4.36
C GLY A 23 -1.55 10.49 -3.25
N LEU A 24 -0.74 10.67 -2.21
CA LEU A 24 -0.71 9.77 -1.05
C LEU A 24 -2.02 9.83 -0.27
N ASP A 25 -2.60 11.02 -0.09
CA ASP A 25 -3.87 11.18 0.61
C ASP A 25 -5.01 10.50 -0.16
N MET A 26 -5.07 10.67 -1.47
CA MET A 26 -6.03 9.95 -2.32
C MET A 26 -5.87 8.42 -2.21
N MET A 27 -4.64 7.90 -2.10
CA MET A 27 -4.42 6.46 -1.92
C MET A 27 -4.88 5.95 -0.55
N ARG A 28 -4.78 6.77 0.51
CA ARG A 28 -5.29 6.43 1.84
C ARG A 28 -6.82 6.41 1.87
N GLU A 29 -7.44 7.41 1.26
CA GLU A 29 -8.89 7.49 1.10
C GLU A 29 -9.43 6.31 0.31
N LEU A 30 -8.78 5.97 -0.81
CA LEU A 30 -9.14 4.82 -1.65
C LEU A 30 -9.13 3.49 -0.89
N GLY A 31 -8.16 3.29 0.00
CA GLY A 31 -8.09 2.09 0.84
C GLY A 31 -9.31 1.96 1.76
N THR A 32 -9.77 3.09 2.30
CA THR A 32 -10.96 3.17 3.16
C THR A 32 -12.24 2.95 2.34
N GLU A 33 -12.37 3.61 1.19
CA GLU A 33 -13.52 3.49 0.29
C GLU A 33 -13.71 2.06 -0.22
N LEU A 34 -12.63 1.42 -0.65
CA LEU A 34 -12.67 0.05 -1.15
C LEU A 34 -12.66 -0.99 -0.03
N GLY A 35 -12.30 -0.63 1.21
CA GLY A 35 -12.10 -1.58 2.31
C GLY A 35 -10.94 -2.55 2.04
N ILE A 36 -9.90 -2.09 1.35
CA ILE A 36 -8.70 -2.87 1.00
C ILE A 36 -7.54 -2.29 1.82
N PRO A 37 -6.70 -3.13 2.46
CA PRO A 37 -5.55 -2.63 3.21
C PRO A 37 -4.51 -2.02 2.26
N ILE A 38 -4.33 -0.70 2.34
CA ILE A 38 -3.29 0.05 1.63
C ILE A 38 -2.40 0.77 2.64
N GLN A 39 -1.11 0.45 2.66
CA GLN A 39 -0.11 1.16 3.45
C GLN A 39 0.64 2.15 2.57
N VAL A 40 0.68 3.41 3.01
CA VAL A 40 1.09 4.55 2.16
C VAL A 40 2.20 5.34 2.83
N TYR A 41 3.36 5.37 2.17
CA TYR A 41 4.60 5.96 2.62
C TYR A 41 5.06 7.08 1.68
N GLY A 42 5.64 8.14 2.24
CA GLY A 42 6.22 9.25 1.50
C GLY A 42 7.75 9.16 1.32
N PRO A 43 8.38 10.30 1.00
CA PRO A 43 9.83 10.38 0.80
C PRO A 43 10.64 10.20 2.09
N GLU A 44 10.02 10.33 3.26
CA GLU A 44 10.61 10.03 4.57
C GLU A 44 11.00 8.56 4.72
N ALA A 45 10.35 7.66 3.98
CA ALA A 45 10.69 6.25 3.95
C ALA A 45 11.70 5.94 2.83
N SER A 46 12.61 4.99 3.09
CA SER A 46 13.52 4.46 2.07
C SER A 46 12.72 3.89 0.90
N MET A 47 13.20 4.12 -0.33
CA MET A 47 12.49 3.70 -1.54
C MET A 47 12.13 2.20 -1.55
N THR A 48 12.96 1.35 -0.96
CA THR A 48 12.80 -0.11 -0.97
C THR A 48 12.24 -0.69 0.32
N CYS A 49 11.92 0.12 1.35
CA CYS A 49 11.42 -0.42 2.62
C CYS A 49 10.11 -1.21 2.44
N ILE A 50 9.25 -0.75 1.52
CA ILE A 50 7.98 -1.41 1.17
C ILE A 50 8.17 -2.84 0.63
N CYS A 51 9.32 -3.15 0.02
CA CYS A 51 9.59 -4.49 -0.49
C CYS A 51 9.75 -5.48 0.67
N LYS A 52 10.45 -5.08 1.73
CA LYS A 52 10.60 -5.91 2.93
C LYS A 52 9.23 -6.17 3.56
N GLU A 53 8.43 -5.13 3.78
CA GLU A 53 7.10 -5.28 4.38
C GLU A 53 6.16 -6.17 3.55
N ALA A 54 6.22 -6.04 2.22
CA ALA A 54 5.45 -6.90 1.33
C ALA A 54 5.90 -8.37 1.41
N ILE A 55 7.21 -8.63 1.44
CA ILE A 55 7.76 -9.99 1.60
C ILE A 55 7.38 -10.57 2.95
N ASP A 56 7.54 -9.81 4.04
CA ASP A 56 7.20 -10.23 5.39
C ASP A 56 5.70 -10.58 5.49
N TYR A 57 4.83 -9.80 4.85
CA TYR A 57 3.40 -10.10 4.78
C TYR A 57 3.12 -11.43 4.07
N VAL A 58 3.69 -11.64 2.88
CA VAL A 58 3.50 -12.89 2.11
C VAL A 58 4.05 -14.09 2.88
N ALA A 59 5.23 -13.96 3.50
CA ALA A 59 5.83 -15.02 4.31
C ALA A 59 4.95 -15.37 5.52
N SER A 60 4.41 -14.37 6.21
CA SER A 60 3.49 -14.58 7.34
C SER A 60 2.14 -15.19 6.94
N ALA A 61 1.67 -14.94 5.72
CA ALA A 61 0.40 -15.46 5.22
C ALA A 61 0.51 -16.90 4.68
N ALA A 62 1.73 -17.35 4.38
CA ALA A 62 2.03 -18.71 3.93
C ALA A 62 2.34 -19.67 5.09
N ALA A 63 2.60 -19.14 6.28
CA ALA A 63 2.75 -19.90 7.53
C ALA A 63 1.38 -20.16 8.17
#